data_AF-A0A918XX95-F1
#
_entry.id   AF-A0A918XX95-F1
#
_cell.length_a   1.000
_cell.length_b   1.000
_cell.length_c   1.000
_cell.angle_alpha   90.00
_cell.angle_beta   90.00
_cell.angle_gamma   90.00
#
_symmetry.space_group_name_H-M   'P 1'
#
loop_
_entity.id
_entity.type
_entity.pdbx_description
1 polymer ?
#
loop_
_entity_poly.entity_id
_entity_poly.type
_entity_poly.pdbx_seq_one_letter_code
_entity_poly.pdbx_strand_id
1 'polypeptide(L)'
;MKRYDPNVAPDPEGWLALDEAKRLAMVADYHRQKRIRVPQRDLHAATHVIVENQAALGEELPVRRTIERLIGEGLDRHEAVHAVGCILMEQLSALMQDGSSAEFNTPLYCARLETLTVESWRSDFGEPD
;
A
#
# COMPACT_ATOMS: atom_id res chain seq x y z
N MET A 1 -13.15 -12.66 -6.48
CA MET A 1 -12.94 -11.43 -7.30
C MET A 1 -12.40 -11.78 -8.70
N LYS A 2 -12.72 -11.00 -9.76
CA LYS A 2 -12.24 -11.23 -11.15
C LYS A 2 -11.28 -10.17 -11.70
N ARG A 3 -11.33 -8.94 -11.19
CA ARG A 3 -10.44 -7.83 -11.58
C ARG A 3 -10.14 -7.00 -10.33
N TYR A 4 -8.92 -6.49 -10.24
CA TYR A 4 -8.52 -5.50 -9.24
C TYR A 4 -8.69 -4.09 -9.80
N ASP A 5 -9.23 -3.20 -8.98
CA ASP A 5 -9.28 -1.76 -9.20
C ASP A 5 -8.88 -1.10 -7.87
N PRO A 6 -7.72 -0.43 -7.78
CA PRO A 6 -7.26 0.18 -6.54
C PRO A 6 -8.18 1.32 -6.07
N ASN A 7 -9.04 1.85 -6.94
CA ASN A 7 -10.03 2.87 -6.56
C ASN A 7 -11.25 2.29 -5.84
N VAL A 8 -11.39 0.96 -5.79
CA VAL A 8 -12.50 0.27 -5.14
C VAL A 8 -11.93 -0.69 -4.11
N ALA A 9 -12.30 -0.52 -2.84
CA ALA A 9 -11.86 -1.42 -1.78
C ALA A 9 -12.22 -2.88 -2.14
N PRO A 10 -11.23 -3.81 -2.16
CA PRO A 10 -11.51 -5.22 -2.34
C PRO A 10 -12.39 -5.74 -1.20
N ASP A 11 -13.29 -6.68 -1.52
CA ASP A 11 -13.98 -7.46 -0.50
C ASP A 11 -12.93 -8.24 0.32
N PRO A 12 -12.85 -8.08 1.66
CA PRO A 12 -11.77 -8.67 2.45
C PRO A 12 -11.68 -10.19 2.36
N GLU A 13 -12.81 -10.89 2.50
CA GLU A 13 -12.85 -12.36 2.42
C GLU A 13 -12.46 -12.84 1.02
N GLY A 14 -13.06 -12.23 -0.01
CA GLY A 14 -12.80 -12.55 -1.40
C GLY A 14 -11.40 -12.19 -1.87
N TRP A 15 -10.73 -11.22 -1.24
CA TRP A 15 -9.33 -10.84 -1.49
C TRP A 15 -8.37 -11.82 -0.82
N LEU A 16 -8.57 -12.10 0.48
CA LEU A 16 -7.71 -13.00 1.25
C LEU A 16 -7.81 -14.46 0.81
N ALA A 17 -8.94 -14.86 0.20
CA ALA A 17 -9.10 -16.18 -0.40
C ALA A 17 -8.30 -16.40 -1.70
N LEU A 18 -7.71 -15.35 -2.29
CA LEU A 18 -6.87 -15.47 -3.48
C LEU A 18 -5.46 -15.92 -3.12
N ASP A 19 -4.90 -16.78 -3.97
CA ASP A 19 -3.45 -17.04 -3.94
C ASP A 19 -2.66 -15.73 -4.18
N GLU A 20 -1.45 -15.69 -3.63
CA GLU A 20 -0.60 -14.50 -3.70
C GLU A 20 -0.22 -14.15 -5.14
N ALA A 21 0.12 -15.15 -5.97
CA ALA A 21 0.48 -14.95 -7.37
C ALA A 21 -0.65 -14.28 -8.16
N LYS A 22 -1.90 -14.60 -7.87
CA LYS A 22 -3.09 -14.01 -8.47
C LYS A 22 -3.33 -12.58 -7.98
N ARG A 23 -3.10 -12.29 -6.70
CA ARG A 23 -3.14 -10.90 -6.20
C ARG A 23 -2.09 -10.03 -6.90
N LEU A 24 -0.85 -10.51 -6.98
CA LEU A 24 0.25 -9.84 -7.69
C LEU A 24 -0.08 -9.61 -9.17
N ALA A 25 -0.53 -10.66 -9.87
CA ALA A 25 -0.91 -10.58 -11.28
C ALA A 25 -2.06 -9.58 -11.51
N MET A 26 -3.07 -9.56 -10.64
CA MET A 26 -4.20 -8.63 -10.74
C MET A 26 -3.77 -7.17 -10.59
N VAL A 27 -2.85 -6.87 -9.66
CA VAL A 27 -2.30 -5.51 -9.49
C VAL A 27 -1.45 -5.11 -10.70
N ALA A 28 -0.56 -5.99 -11.16
CA ALA A 28 0.28 -5.73 -12.33
C ALA A 28 -0.55 -5.54 -13.61
N ASP A 29 -1.63 -6.32 -13.76
CA ASP A 29 -2.58 -6.24 -14.86
C ASP A 29 -3.31 -4.89 -14.90
N TYR A 30 -3.72 -4.35 -13.75
CA TYR A 30 -4.36 -3.04 -13.67
C TYR A 30 -3.46 -1.95 -14.27
N HIS A 31 -2.22 -1.84 -13.79
CA HIS A 31 -1.26 -0.85 -14.26
C HIS A 31 -0.94 -1.04 -15.76
N ARG A 32 -0.73 -2.30 -16.20
CA ARG A 32 -0.49 -2.61 -17.62
C ARG A 32 -1.65 -2.17 -18.51
N GLN A 33 -2.89 -2.47 -18.13
CA GLN A 33 -4.08 -2.12 -18.91
C GLN A 33 -4.31 -0.61 -18.97
N LYS A 34 -4.01 0.12 -17.89
CA LYS A 34 -4.08 1.58 -17.83
C LYS A 34 -2.86 2.27 -18.45
N ARG A 35 -1.85 1.50 -18.88
CA ARG A 35 -0.58 1.99 -19.43
C ARG A 35 0.19 2.91 -18.48
N ILE A 36 -0.02 2.75 -17.17
CA ILE A 36 0.70 3.46 -16.12
C ILE A 36 2.11 2.85 -16.04
N ARG A 37 3.13 3.69 -16.11
CA ARG A 37 4.54 3.24 -16.03
C ARG A 37 5.01 3.37 -14.60
N VAL A 38 5.18 2.24 -13.94
CA VAL A 38 5.73 2.18 -12.58
C VAL A 38 7.17 1.62 -12.61
N PRO A 39 8.07 2.12 -11.75
CA PRO A 39 9.37 1.50 -11.54
C PRO A 39 9.20 0.11 -10.91
N GLN A 40 10.13 -0.81 -11.19
CA GLN A 40 10.20 -2.14 -10.56
C GLN A 40 8.83 -2.82 -10.37
N ARG A 41 8.14 -3.11 -11.49
CA ARG A 41 6.73 -3.54 -11.53
C ARG A 41 6.35 -4.62 -10.51
N ASP A 42 7.21 -5.60 -10.32
CA ASP A 42 6.94 -6.71 -9.41
C ASP A 42 6.98 -6.24 -7.95
N LEU A 43 7.94 -5.38 -7.59
CA LEU A 43 8.02 -4.75 -6.27
C LEU A 43 6.80 -3.83 -6.05
N HIS A 44 6.45 -3.00 -7.04
CA HIS A 44 5.25 -2.14 -6.97
C HIS A 44 3.99 -2.96 -6.70
N ALA A 45 3.80 -4.05 -7.46
CA ALA A 45 2.66 -4.95 -7.26
C ALA A 45 2.68 -5.59 -5.87
N ALA A 46 3.84 -6.03 -5.39
CA ALA A 46 3.99 -6.59 -4.05
C ALA A 46 3.64 -5.56 -2.96
N THR A 47 4.07 -4.31 -3.09
CA THR A 47 3.75 -3.23 -2.15
C THR A 47 2.24 -3.03 -2.05
N HIS A 48 1.53 -2.93 -3.18
CA HIS A 48 0.05 -2.88 -3.17
C HIS A 48 -0.57 -4.08 -2.47
N VAL A 49 -0.10 -5.29 -2.78
CA VAL A 49 -0.66 -6.52 -2.18
C VAL A 49 -0.45 -6.52 -0.67
N ILE A 50 0.70 -6.08 -0.17
CA ILE A 50 0.94 -5.97 1.28
C ILE A 50 -0.04 -4.99 1.91
N VAL A 51 -0.20 -3.79 1.35
CA VAL A 51 -1.12 -2.78 1.89
C VAL A 51 -2.57 -3.27 1.88
N GLU A 52 -3.04 -3.86 0.78
CA GLU A 52 -4.41 -4.39 0.67
C GLU A 52 -4.63 -5.57 1.62
N ASN A 53 -3.62 -6.42 1.84
CA ASN A 53 -3.70 -7.49 2.84
C ASN A 53 -3.87 -6.91 4.25
N GLN A 54 -3.06 -5.91 4.61
CA GLN A 54 -3.17 -5.25 5.91
C GLN A 54 -4.54 -4.58 6.09
N ALA A 55 -5.07 -3.94 5.04
CA ALA A 55 -6.41 -3.36 5.06
C ALA A 55 -7.54 -4.40 5.16
N ALA A 56 -7.32 -5.60 4.62
CA ALA A 56 -8.28 -6.71 4.64
C ALA A 56 -8.26 -7.49 5.96
N LEU A 57 -7.12 -7.61 6.63
CA LEU A 57 -6.96 -8.33 7.90
C LEU A 57 -7.64 -7.65 9.10
N GLY A 58 -8.04 -6.38 8.97
CA GLY A 58 -8.81 -5.64 9.97
C GLY A 58 -7.97 -4.65 10.77
N GLU A 59 -8.32 -4.46 12.04
CA GLU A 59 -7.82 -3.36 12.88
C GLU A 59 -6.50 -3.66 13.62
N GLU A 60 -5.83 -4.78 13.33
CA GLU A 60 -4.53 -5.10 13.94
C GLU A 60 -3.47 -4.05 13.57
N LEU A 61 -3.56 -3.52 12.35
CA LEU A 61 -2.76 -2.40 11.89
C LEU A 61 -3.69 -1.25 11.48
N PRO A 62 -3.27 0.01 11.65
CA PRO A 62 -4.10 1.17 11.35
C PRO A 62 -4.27 1.43 9.85
N VAL A 63 -3.99 0.47 8.98
CA VAL A 63 -3.90 0.64 7.52
C VAL A 63 -5.25 0.98 6.91
N ARG A 64 -6.32 0.23 7.23
CA ARG A 64 -7.67 0.50 6.71
C ARG A 64 -8.13 1.92 7.05
N ARG A 65 -8.13 2.26 8.34
CA ARG A 65 -8.55 3.58 8.81
C ARG A 65 -7.66 4.71 8.29
N THR A 66 -6.37 4.46 8.04
CA THR A 66 -5.46 5.44 7.43
C THR A 66 -5.84 5.71 5.99
N ILE A 67 -6.12 4.66 5.20
CA ILE A 67 -6.58 4.83 3.81
C ILE A 67 -7.91 5.61 3.78
N GLU A 68 -8.88 5.25 4.62
CA GLU A 68 -10.18 5.93 4.71
C GLU A 68 -10.03 7.40 5.09
N ARG A 69 -9.14 7.71 6.04
CA ARG A 69 -8.84 9.09 6.45
C ARG A 69 -8.21 9.90 5.31
N LEU A 70 -7.21 9.35 4.62
CA LEU A 70 -6.54 10.03 3.50
C LEU A 70 -7.48 10.29 2.32
N ILE A 71 -8.44 9.38 2.08
CA ILE A 71 -9.53 9.61 1.11
C ILE A 71 -10.40 10.79 1.57
N GLY A 72 -10.74 10.85 2.86
CA GLY A 72 -11.46 11.99 3.45
C GLY A 72 -10.70 13.32 3.37
N GLU A 73 -9.38 13.27 3.31
CA GLU A 73 -8.50 14.43 3.10
C GLU A 73 -8.33 14.83 1.62
N GLY A 74 -8.86 14.03 0.69
CA GLY A 74 -8.98 14.40 -0.73
C GLY A 74 -8.19 13.53 -1.71
N LEU A 75 -7.58 12.43 -1.28
CA LEU A 75 -6.98 11.46 -2.20
C LEU A 75 -8.03 10.52 -2.81
N ASP A 76 -7.77 10.04 -4.03
CA ASP A 76 -8.41 8.80 -4.45
C ASP A 76 -7.85 7.60 -3.66
N ARG A 77 -8.55 6.45 -3.69
CA ARG A 77 -8.09 5.29 -2.92
C ARG A 77 -6.76 4.74 -3.46
N HIS A 78 -6.50 4.88 -4.76
CA HIS A 78 -5.25 4.44 -5.36
C HIS A 78 -4.05 5.23 -4.81
N GLU A 79 -4.16 6.56 -4.76
CA GLU A 79 -3.22 7.47 -4.13
C GLU A 79 -3.05 7.17 -2.63
N ALA A 80 -4.14 6.91 -1.92
CA ALA A 80 -4.05 6.55 -0.50
C ALA A 80 -3.32 5.22 -0.26
N VAL A 81 -3.50 4.22 -1.14
CA VAL A 81 -2.72 2.97 -1.11
C VAL A 81 -1.24 3.24 -1.41
N HIS A 82 -0.93 4.12 -2.36
CA HIS A 82 0.45 4.57 -2.59
C HIS A 82 1.04 5.26 -1.37
N ALA A 83 0.30 6.16 -0.70
CA ALA A 83 0.78 6.88 0.47
C ALA A 83 1.18 5.93 1.62
N VAL A 84 0.34 4.92 1.92
CA VAL A 84 0.69 3.87 2.88
C VAL A 84 1.88 3.03 2.39
N GLY A 85 1.92 2.73 1.09
CA GLY A 85 3.02 2.01 0.45
C GLY A 85 4.37 2.73 0.59
N CYS A 86 4.40 4.05 0.47
CA CYS A 86 5.61 4.86 0.67
C CYS A 86 6.19 4.69 2.08
N ILE A 87 5.34 4.76 3.12
CA ILE A 87 5.76 4.56 4.52
C ILE A 87 6.29 3.14 4.74
N LEU A 88 5.63 2.12 4.16
CA LEU A 88 6.10 0.74 4.21
C LEU A 88 7.47 0.60 3.56
N MET A 89 7.65 1.16 2.36
CA MET A 89 8.89 1.03 1.59
C MET A 89 10.06 1.77 2.23
N GLU A 90 9.83 2.92 2.85
CA GLU A 90 10.87 3.63 3.59
C GLU A 90 11.38 2.80 4.77
N GLN A 91 10.48 2.17 5.53
CA GLN A 91 10.88 1.31 6.64
C GLN A 91 11.59 0.04 6.15
N LEU A 92 11.12 -0.59 5.07
CA LEU A 92 11.83 -1.73 4.47
C LEU A 92 13.22 -1.33 3.96
N SER A 93 13.36 -0.14 3.38
CA SER A 93 14.66 0.39 2.95
C SER A 93 15.61 0.59 4.13
N ALA A 94 15.14 1.14 5.25
CA ALA A 94 15.94 1.29 6.46
C ALA A 94 16.45 -0.06 6.98
N LEU A 95 15.58 -1.08 7.04
CA LEU A 95 15.96 -2.44 7.46
C LEU A 95 17.04 -3.06 6.55
N MET A 96 16.93 -2.87 5.23
CA MET A 96 17.94 -3.35 4.30
C MET A 96 19.29 -2.66 4.47
N GLN A 97 19.32 -1.40 4.93
CA GLN A 97 20.54 -0.65 5.21
C GLN A 97 21.17 -1.03 6.56
N ASP A 98 20.34 -1.28 7.58
CA ASP A 98 20.79 -1.63 8.94
C ASP A 98 21.31 -3.09 9.05
N GLY A 99 21.00 -3.93 8.06
CA GLY A 99 21.50 -5.30 7.93
C GLY A 99 20.53 -6.38 8.39
N SER A 100 20.84 -7.64 8.04
CA SER A 100 19.90 -8.78 8.04
C SER A 100 19.36 -9.25 9.40
N SER A 101 19.77 -8.63 10.52
CA SER A 101 19.26 -8.93 11.87
C SER A 101 18.29 -7.88 12.42
N ALA A 102 18.04 -6.79 11.68
CA ALA A 102 17.07 -5.79 12.09
C ALA A 102 15.63 -6.30 11.90
N GLU A 103 14.81 -6.17 12.95
CA GLU A 103 13.38 -6.53 12.90
C GLU A 103 12.54 -5.37 12.37
N PHE A 104 11.42 -5.69 11.70
CA PHE A 104 10.47 -4.67 11.27
C PHE A 104 9.87 -3.96 12.49
N ASN A 105 10.09 -2.64 12.58
CA ASN A 105 9.60 -1.84 13.69
C ASN A 105 8.10 -1.51 13.53
N THR A 106 7.25 -2.46 13.87
CA THR A 106 5.78 -2.31 13.78
C THR A 106 5.26 -1.09 14.56
N PRO A 107 5.71 -0.80 15.81
CA PRO A 107 5.27 0.41 16.52
C PRO A 107 5.57 1.71 15.78
N LEU A 108 6.77 1.84 15.18
CA LEU A 108 7.12 3.00 14.38
C LEU A 108 6.25 3.10 13.12
N TYR A 109 6.06 1.99 12.41
CA TYR A 109 5.19 1.93 11.23
C TYR A 109 3.77 2.42 11.56
N CYS A 110 3.16 1.89 12.63
CA CYS A 110 1.83 2.30 13.08
C CYS A 110 1.79 3.79 13.45
N ALA A 111 2.76 4.28 14.21
CA ALA A 111 2.82 5.69 14.60
C ALA A 111 2.92 6.62 13.37
N ARG A 112 3.70 6.24 12.35
CA ARG A 112 3.81 7.00 11.10
C ARG A 112 2.51 7.00 10.30
N LEU A 113 1.79 5.87 10.24
CA LEU A 113 0.48 5.83 9.58
C LEU A 113 -0.57 6.69 10.30
N GLU A 114 -0.52 6.74 11.63
CA GLU A 114 -1.43 7.58 12.42
C GLU A 114 -1.23 9.08 12.18
N THR A 115 0.00 9.53 11.93
CA THR A 115 0.33 10.94 11.70
C THR A 115 0.42 11.34 10.23
N LEU A 116 0.40 10.37 9.29
CA LEU A 116 0.48 10.59 7.85
C LEU A 116 -0.72 11.42 7.36
N THR A 117 -0.50 12.61 6.79
CA THR A 117 -1.55 13.40 6.13
C THR A 117 -1.28 13.48 4.63
N VAL A 118 -2.26 13.95 3.86
CA VAL A 118 -2.07 14.27 2.44
C VAL A 118 -0.98 15.31 2.24
N GLU A 119 -0.95 16.32 3.12
CA GLU A 119 0.07 17.37 3.10
C GLU A 119 1.47 16.80 3.35
N SER A 120 1.65 16.00 4.41
CA SER A 120 2.95 15.42 4.72
C SER A 120 3.41 14.44 3.64
N TRP A 121 2.49 13.63 3.11
CA TRP A 121 2.80 12.70 2.03
C TRP A 121 3.29 13.43 0.77
N ARG A 122 2.57 14.47 0.32
CA ARG A 122 2.98 15.27 -0.84
C ARG A 122 4.30 16.00 -0.63
N SER A 123 4.55 16.48 0.60
CA SER A 123 5.82 17.10 0.96
C SER A 123 7.00 16.12 0.89
N ASP A 124 6.83 14.90 1.41
CA ASP A 124 7.91 13.94 1.55
C ASP A 124 8.19 13.13 0.27
N PHE A 125 7.15 12.83 -0.52
CA PHE A 125 7.23 11.91 -1.65
C PHE A 125 6.87 12.52 -3.02
N GLY A 126 6.28 13.71 -3.04
CA GLY A 126 5.70 14.30 -4.25
C GLY A 126 4.39 13.62 -4.69
N GLU A 127 3.75 14.15 -5.73
CA GLU A 127 2.62 13.46 -6.37
C GLU A 127 3.15 12.31 -7.25
N PRO A 128 2.66 11.07 -7.10
CA PRO A 128 3.00 9.99 -8.01
C PRO A 128 2.39 10.26 -9.41
N ASP A 129 3.19 10.08 -10.46
CA ASP A 129 2.78 10.20 -11.88
C ASP A 129 1.66 9.23 -12.30
#